data_AF-A0AAD9LV64-F1
#
_entry.id   AF-A0AAD9LV64-F1
#
_cell.length_a   1.000
_cell.length_b   1.000
_cell.length_c   1.000
_cell.angle_alpha   90.00
_cell.angle_beta   90.00
_cell.angle_gamma   90.00
#
_symmetry.space_group_name_H-M   'P 1'
#
loop_
_entity.id
_entity.type
_entity.pdbx_description
1 polymer ?
#
loop_
_entity_poly.entity_id
_entity_poly.type
_entity_poly.pdbx_seq_one_letter_code
_entity_poly.pdbx_strand_id
1 'polypeptide(L)'
;TTTALAKVSSMTIARDTMSISVPEGDEMQTKIDRIARSNRTQYEKRVWTALCQIPKGQVTTYGILAAHLKSSPRAVGNALRRNPFAPQVPCHRVVATGGALGGFKGKWPKDGEGITLDEKRMLLRKEGVKIDSSGRVLGSPFVAFVSRQ
;
A
#
# COMPACT_ATOMS: atom_id res chain seq x y z
N THR A 1 67.66 8.08 13.21
CA THR A 1 67.47 8.62 11.85
C THR A 1 66.54 7.66 11.13
N THR A 2 65.29 7.91 10.74
CA THR A 2 64.43 9.09 10.72
C THR A 2 62.99 8.59 10.55
N THR A 3 62.07 9.18 11.31
CA THR A 3 60.61 9.10 11.20
C THR A 3 60.11 9.61 9.84
N ALA A 4 59.07 8.99 9.27
CA ALA A 4 58.17 9.69 8.36
C ALA A 4 56.73 9.15 8.46
N LEU A 5 55.88 9.94 9.11
CA LEU A 5 54.42 9.88 9.07
C LEU A 5 53.93 10.09 7.62
N ALA A 6 53.02 9.23 7.15
CA ALA A 6 52.22 9.51 5.97
C ALA A 6 50.82 10.03 6.38
N LYS A 7 50.46 11.14 5.74
CA LYS A 7 49.31 12.03 5.97
C LYS A 7 47.97 11.31 5.72
N VAL A 8 47.03 11.43 6.66
CA VAL A 8 45.60 11.15 6.42
C VAL A 8 45.02 12.36 5.70
N SER A 9 44.64 12.20 4.43
CA SER A 9 43.89 13.19 3.68
C SER A 9 42.43 12.76 3.64
N SER A 10 41.59 13.49 4.36
CA SER A 10 40.14 13.39 4.31
C SER A 10 39.64 13.58 2.88
N MET A 11 39.02 12.55 2.30
CA MET A 11 38.23 12.68 1.07
C MET A 11 36.76 12.77 1.46
N THR A 12 36.20 13.95 1.24
CA THR A 12 34.76 14.22 1.22
C THR A 12 34.09 13.26 0.24
N ILE A 13 33.35 12.26 0.75
CA ILE A 13 32.52 11.40 -0.09
C ILE A 13 31.32 12.24 -0.54
N ALA A 14 31.35 12.66 -1.80
CA ALA A 14 30.19 13.18 -2.50
C ALA A 14 29.07 12.12 -2.41
N ARG A 15 27.90 12.54 -1.92
CA ARG A 15 26.70 11.70 -1.89
C ARG A 15 26.17 11.58 -3.31
N ASP A 16 26.76 10.65 -4.07
CA ASP A 16 26.22 10.24 -5.34
C ASP A 16 24.83 9.65 -5.11
N THR A 17 23.87 10.20 -5.85
CA THR A 17 22.47 9.82 -5.81
C THR A 17 22.35 8.49 -6.53
N MET A 18 22.68 7.39 -5.84
CA MET A 18 22.37 6.04 -6.33
C MET A 18 20.85 5.87 -6.34
N SER A 19 20.26 5.96 -7.52
CA SER A 19 18.97 5.36 -7.83
C SER A 19 19.11 3.84 -7.74
N ILE A 20 19.03 3.30 -6.51
CA ILE A 20 18.89 1.87 -6.29
C ILE A 20 17.46 1.53 -6.71
N SER A 21 17.29 0.97 -7.90
CA SER A 21 16.06 0.30 -8.31
C SER A 21 15.91 -0.96 -7.47
N VAL A 22 15.26 -0.81 -6.31
CA VAL A 22 14.89 -1.93 -5.43
C VAL A 22 14.00 -2.89 -6.24
N PRO A 23 14.37 -4.17 -6.39
CA PRO A 23 13.52 -5.12 -7.10
C PRO A 23 12.16 -5.21 -6.39
N GLU A 24 11.05 -5.17 -7.13
CA GLU A 24 9.68 -5.06 -6.57
C GLU A 24 9.35 -6.12 -5.49
N GLY A 25 10.02 -7.28 -5.56
CA GLY A 25 9.90 -8.35 -4.55
C GLY A 25 10.41 -7.97 -3.16
N ASP A 26 11.46 -7.15 -3.07
CA ASP A 26 12.07 -6.69 -1.81
C ASP A 26 11.19 -5.65 -1.11
N GLU A 27 10.52 -4.79 -1.89
CA GLU A 27 9.57 -3.80 -1.37
C GLU A 27 8.31 -4.46 -0.77
N MET A 28 7.81 -5.53 -1.39
CA MET A 28 6.66 -6.27 -0.89
C MET A 28 6.97 -7.00 0.42
N GLN A 29 8.12 -7.68 0.50
CA GLN A 29 8.51 -8.43 1.69
C GLN A 29 8.69 -7.49 2.90
N THR A 30 9.33 -6.34 2.71
CA THR A 30 9.48 -5.32 3.75
C THR A 30 8.14 -4.87 4.34
N LYS A 31 7.09 -4.70 3.51
CA LYS A 31 5.74 -4.33 3.97
C LYS A 31 5.12 -5.45 4.81
N ILE A 32 5.25 -6.69 4.38
CA ILE A 32 4.73 -7.87 5.08
C ILE A 32 5.38 -8.00 6.46
N ASP A 33 6.71 -7.84 6.54
CA ASP A 33 7.44 -7.94 7.80
C ASP A 33 7.05 -6.85 8.79
N ARG A 34 6.74 -5.65 8.31
CA ARG A 34 6.22 -4.54 9.13
C ARG A 34 4.82 -4.86 9.67
N ILE A 35 3.94 -5.42 8.83
CA ILE A 35 2.59 -5.85 9.25
C ILE A 35 2.69 -6.95 10.32
N ALA A 36 3.54 -7.95 10.09
CA ALA A 36 3.71 -9.09 10.99
C ALA A 36 4.12 -8.68 12.41
N ARG A 37 5.06 -7.73 12.53
CA ARG A 37 5.59 -7.21 13.80
C ARG A 37 4.64 -6.28 14.57
N SER A 38 3.52 -5.87 13.97
CA SER A 38 2.59 -4.93 14.62
C SER A 38 1.72 -5.58 15.71
N ASN A 39 1.15 -4.78 16.60
CA ASN A 39 0.24 -5.23 17.68
C ASN A 39 -1.22 -5.38 17.22
N ARG A 40 -1.47 -5.49 15.90
CA ARG A 40 -2.81 -5.54 15.32
C ARG A 40 -3.37 -6.96 15.30
N THR A 41 -4.68 -7.08 15.09
CA THR A 41 -5.35 -8.37 15.11
C THR A 41 -4.88 -9.26 13.95
N GLN A 42 -4.93 -10.58 14.12
CA GLN A 42 -4.57 -11.52 13.05
C GLN A 42 -5.42 -11.33 11.79
N TYR A 43 -6.69 -10.98 11.96
CA TYR A 43 -7.57 -10.66 10.86
C TYR A 43 -7.10 -9.43 10.07
N GLU A 44 -6.77 -8.33 10.75
CA GLU A 44 -6.25 -7.12 10.11
C GLU A 44 -4.95 -7.38 9.37
N LYS A 45 -4.01 -8.08 10.01
CA LYS A 45 -2.74 -8.47 9.38
C LYS A 45 -2.97 -9.26 8.09
N ARG A 46 -3.86 -10.26 8.11
CA ARG A 46 -4.23 -11.05 6.91
C ARG A 46 -4.82 -10.18 5.79
N VAL A 47 -5.71 -9.24 6.13
CA VAL A 47 -6.29 -8.30 5.17
C VAL A 47 -5.18 -7.45 4.52
N TRP A 48 -4.30 -6.85 5.33
CA TRP A 48 -3.25 -5.96 4.84
C TRP A 48 -2.18 -6.70 4.02
N THR A 49 -1.82 -7.92 4.40
CA THR A 49 -0.92 -8.77 3.61
C THR A 49 -1.53 -9.08 2.23
N ALA A 50 -2.84 -9.34 2.16
CA ALA A 50 -3.51 -9.56 0.88
C ALA A 50 -3.53 -8.30 0.00
N LEU A 51 -3.63 -7.10 0.58
CA LEU A 51 -3.54 -5.84 -0.18
C LEU A 51 -2.21 -5.67 -0.90
N CYS A 52 -1.12 -6.12 -0.28
CA CYS A 52 0.22 -6.02 -0.86
C CYS A 52 0.37 -6.83 -2.17
N GLN A 53 -0.54 -7.75 -2.46
CA GLN A 53 -0.55 -8.51 -3.72
C GLN A 53 -1.12 -7.73 -4.90
N ILE A 54 -1.91 -6.68 -4.64
CA ILE A 54 -2.56 -5.91 -5.71
C ILE A 54 -1.48 -5.03 -6.37
N PRO A 55 -1.18 -5.18 -7.67
CA PRO A 55 -0.14 -4.40 -8.32
C PRO A 55 -0.45 -2.90 -8.37
N LYS A 56 0.59 -2.08 -8.52
CA LYS A 56 0.43 -0.64 -8.79
C LYS A 56 -0.36 -0.45 -10.09
N GLY A 57 -1.33 0.47 -10.08
CA GLY A 57 -2.16 0.75 -11.25
C GLY A 57 -3.32 -0.22 -11.46
N GLN A 58 -3.48 -1.21 -10.58
CA GLN A 58 -4.63 -2.10 -10.55
C GLN A 58 -5.48 -1.86 -9.30
N VAL A 59 -6.77 -2.18 -9.41
CA VAL A 59 -7.72 -2.11 -8.30
C VAL A 59 -8.45 -3.43 -8.16
N THR A 60 -8.89 -3.76 -6.96
CA THR A 60 -9.84 -4.86 -6.71
C THR A 60 -11.11 -4.31 -6.07
N THR A 61 -12.10 -5.17 -5.82
CA THR A 61 -13.31 -4.78 -5.08
C THR A 61 -13.31 -5.35 -3.66
N TYR A 62 -14.06 -4.70 -2.75
CA TYR A 62 -14.31 -5.26 -1.41
C TYR A 62 -14.89 -6.67 -1.47
N GLY A 63 -15.75 -6.97 -2.44
CA GLY A 63 -16.36 -8.28 -2.63
C GLY A 63 -15.33 -9.35 -2.98
N ILE A 64 -14.46 -9.07 -3.96
CA ILE A 64 -13.42 -10.00 -4.40
C ILE A 64 -12.42 -10.27 -3.27
N LEU A 65 -11.95 -9.21 -2.60
CA LEU A 65 -11.00 -9.36 -1.49
C LEU A 65 -11.62 -10.12 -0.31
N ALA A 66 -12.89 -9.84 0.01
CA ALA A 66 -13.62 -10.57 1.05
C ALA A 66 -13.79 -12.05 0.71
N ALA A 67 -14.13 -12.37 -0.55
CA ALA A 67 -14.25 -13.75 -1.01
C ALA A 67 -12.92 -14.51 -0.88
N HIS A 68 -11.81 -13.90 -1.31
CA HIS A 68 -10.47 -14.49 -1.17
C HIS A 68 -10.13 -14.77 0.30
N LEU A 69 -10.46 -13.85 1.20
CA LEU A 69 -10.17 -13.97 2.63
C LEU A 69 -11.18 -14.83 3.41
N LYS A 70 -12.21 -15.36 2.75
CA LYS A 70 -13.37 -16.03 3.40
C LYS A 70 -13.98 -15.16 4.49
N SER A 71 -14.24 -13.89 4.16
CA SER A 71 -14.75 -12.85 5.05
C SER A 71 -15.94 -12.10 4.43
N SER A 72 -16.42 -11.03 5.08
CA SER A 72 -17.44 -10.13 4.56
C SER A 72 -16.84 -8.80 4.05
N PRO A 73 -17.43 -8.17 3.02
CA PRO A 73 -17.01 -6.85 2.54
C PRO A 73 -16.99 -5.78 3.64
N ARG A 74 -17.94 -5.85 4.59
CA ARG A 74 -18.01 -4.94 5.74
C ARG A 74 -16.83 -5.13 6.70
N ALA A 75 -16.50 -6.37 7.03
CA ALA A 75 -15.35 -6.67 7.89
C ALA A 75 -14.03 -6.25 7.23
N VAL A 76 -13.87 -6.48 5.93
CA VAL A 76 -12.72 -5.97 5.15
C VAL A 76 -12.67 -4.45 5.21
N GLY A 77 -13.77 -3.76 4.94
CA GLY A 77 -13.85 -2.29 5.02
C GLY A 77 -13.41 -1.74 6.37
N ASN A 78 -13.81 -2.38 7.48
CA ASN A 78 -13.37 -2.00 8.82
C ASN A 78 -11.87 -2.18 9.03
N ALA A 79 -11.27 -3.27 8.55
CA ALA A 79 -9.82 -3.50 8.62
C ALA A 79 -9.03 -2.51 7.74
N LEU A 80 -9.55 -2.15 6.55
CA LEU A 80 -8.93 -1.13 5.70
C LEU A 80 -8.99 0.26 6.33
N ARG A 81 -10.08 0.58 7.02
CA ARG A 81 -10.26 1.85 7.73
C ARG A 81 -9.21 2.04 8.84
N ARG A 82 -8.86 0.95 9.53
CA ARG A 82 -7.89 0.97 10.65
C ARG A 82 -6.46 0.69 10.22
N ASN A 83 -6.13 0.88 8.94
CA ASN A 83 -4.79 0.60 8.42
C ASN A 83 -3.80 1.70 8.85
N PRO A 84 -2.88 1.45 9.81
CA PRO A 84 -1.90 2.45 10.23
C PRO A 84 -0.72 2.55 9.24
N PHE A 85 -0.69 1.70 8.23
CA PHE A 85 0.40 1.57 7.26
C PHE A 85 0.09 2.25 5.93
N ALA A 86 -1.00 3.00 5.85
CA ALA A 86 -1.32 3.79 4.68
C ALA A 86 -0.30 4.95 4.52
N PRO A 87 0.05 5.34 3.28
CA PRO A 87 -0.38 4.76 2.00
C PRO A 87 0.48 3.59 1.51
N GLN A 88 1.55 3.19 2.21
CA GLN A 88 2.48 2.17 1.71
C GLN A 88 1.85 0.78 1.61
N VAL A 89 0.93 0.45 2.52
CA VAL A 89 -0.01 -0.67 2.36
C VAL A 89 -1.23 -0.15 1.59
N PRO A 90 -1.49 -0.63 0.36
CA PRO A 90 -2.28 0.10 -0.63
C PRO A 90 -3.80 -0.09 -0.45
N CYS A 91 -4.35 0.39 0.67
CA CYS A 91 -5.79 0.32 0.92
C CYS A 91 -6.63 1.13 -0.08
N HIS A 92 -6.03 2.12 -0.78
CA HIS A 92 -6.67 2.89 -1.86
C HIS A 92 -7.02 2.03 -3.08
N ARG A 93 -6.36 0.89 -3.29
CA ARG A 93 -6.60 -0.01 -4.43
C ARG A 93 -7.86 -0.87 -4.29
N VAL A 94 -8.62 -0.76 -3.19
CA VAL A 94 -9.88 -1.49 -3.01
C VAL A 94 -11.07 -0.54 -3.19
N VAL A 95 -11.98 -0.86 -4.10
CA VAL A 95 -13.16 -0.04 -4.43
C VAL A 95 -14.47 -0.81 -4.26
N ALA A 96 -15.60 -0.12 -4.32
CA ALA A 96 -16.90 -0.77 -4.35
C ALA A 96 -17.15 -1.45 -5.71
N THR A 97 -18.08 -2.40 -5.74
CA THR A 97 -18.55 -3.04 -6.98
C THR A 97 -19.03 -1.98 -7.97
N GLY A 98 -18.72 -2.17 -9.26
CA GLY A 98 -19.02 -1.19 -10.31
C GLY A 98 -18.08 0.02 -10.33
N GLY A 99 -16.91 -0.08 -9.68
CA GLY A 99 -15.81 0.89 -9.77
C GLY A 99 -15.96 2.12 -8.88
N ALA A 100 -17.06 2.26 -8.13
CA ALA A 100 -17.25 3.42 -7.27
C ALA A 100 -16.17 3.45 -6.18
N LEU A 101 -15.48 4.58 -6.04
CA LEU A 101 -14.37 4.74 -5.08
C LEU A 101 -14.79 4.50 -3.61
N GLY A 102 -16.10 4.53 -3.32
CA GLY A 102 -16.67 4.24 -2.01
C GLY A 102 -16.24 5.25 -0.93
N GLY A 103 -16.65 5.00 0.31
CA GLY A 103 -16.39 5.85 1.48
C GLY A 103 -17.68 6.47 2.04
N PHE A 104 -17.82 6.44 3.37
CA PHE A 104 -18.94 7.11 4.04
C PHE A 104 -18.68 8.62 4.01
N LYS A 105 -19.30 9.33 3.06
CA LYS A 105 -19.38 10.81 2.98
C LYS A 105 -18.08 11.58 3.35
N GLY A 106 -17.05 11.49 2.51
CA GLY A 106 -16.12 12.62 2.24
C GLY A 106 -15.33 13.26 3.39
N LYS A 107 -15.33 12.74 4.62
CA LYS A 107 -14.49 13.22 5.72
C LYS A 107 -13.86 12.04 6.46
N TRP A 108 -12.70 12.29 7.09
CA TRP A 108 -11.92 11.49 8.07
C TRP A 108 -10.58 10.93 7.57
N PRO A 109 -9.53 10.99 8.43
CA PRO A 109 -9.52 10.46 9.80
C PRO A 109 -9.80 11.49 10.93
N LYS A 110 -10.66 11.13 11.89
CA LYS A 110 -10.87 11.90 13.15
C LYS A 110 -9.78 11.61 14.20
N ASP A 111 -9.11 10.47 14.03
CA ASP A 111 -8.16 9.87 14.97
C ASP A 111 -6.84 9.40 14.30
N GLY A 112 -6.52 9.91 13.10
CA GLY A 112 -5.23 9.65 12.43
C GLY A 112 -5.07 8.35 11.63
N GLU A 113 -6.08 7.47 11.54
CA GLU A 113 -5.99 6.22 10.77
C GLU A 113 -6.74 6.25 9.42
N GLY A 114 -6.10 5.77 8.35
CA GLY A 114 -6.67 5.65 7.01
C GLY A 114 -6.36 6.85 6.09
N ILE A 115 -7.06 6.90 4.95
CA ILE A 115 -6.95 8.00 3.97
C ILE A 115 -8.34 8.54 3.62
N THR A 116 -8.40 9.81 3.25
CA THR A 116 -9.59 10.48 2.75
C THR A 116 -9.95 10.02 1.33
N LEU A 117 -11.17 10.35 0.87
CA LEU A 117 -11.61 10.06 -0.50
C LEU A 117 -10.79 10.79 -1.56
N ASP A 118 -10.37 12.03 -1.28
CA ASP A 118 -9.59 12.83 -2.20
C ASP A 118 -8.14 12.32 -2.29
N GLU A 119 -7.54 11.96 -1.15
CA GLU A 119 -6.24 11.27 -1.12
C GLU A 119 -6.29 9.95 -1.88
N LYS A 120 -7.34 9.14 -1.67
CA LYS A 120 -7.55 7.89 -2.42
C LYS A 120 -7.59 8.12 -3.93
N ARG A 121 -8.35 9.12 -4.38
CA ARG A 121 -8.45 9.49 -5.80
C ARG A 121 -7.10 9.93 -6.36
N MET A 122 -6.37 10.75 -5.61
CA MET A 122 -5.05 11.25 -6.00
C MET A 122 -4.03 10.12 -6.10
N LEU A 123 -3.99 9.20 -5.13
CA LEU A 123 -3.10 8.03 -5.15
C LEU A 123 -3.40 7.13 -6.35
N LEU A 124 -4.66 6.81 -6.62
CA LEU A 124 -5.05 6.00 -7.77
C LEU A 124 -4.63 6.65 -9.10
N ARG A 125 -4.84 7.95 -9.26
CA ARG A 125 -4.38 8.69 -10.46
C ARG A 125 -2.86 8.66 -10.61
N LYS A 126 -2.11 8.85 -9.52
CA LYS A 126 -0.63 8.74 -9.51
C LYS A 126 -0.13 7.35 -9.89
N GLU A 127 -0.95 6.32 -9.66
CA GLU A 127 -0.66 4.96 -10.08
C GLU A 127 -1.09 4.64 -11.51
N GLY A 128 -1.71 5.58 -12.23
CA GLY A 128 -2.17 5.40 -13.61
C GLY A 128 -3.59 4.83 -13.73
N VAL A 129 -4.33 4.72 -12.63
CA VAL A 129 -5.72 4.23 -12.65
C VAL A 129 -6.64 5.27 -13.28
N LYS A 130 -7.38 4.86 -14.31
CA LYS A 130 -8.36 5.71 -15.00
C LYS A 130 -9.64 5.81 -14.18
N ILE A 131 -10.14 7.03 -14.01
CA ILE A 131 -11.37 7.34 -13.28
C ILE A 131 -12.23 8.23 -14.18
N ASP A 132 -13.49 7.86 -14.38
CA ASP A 132 -14.43 8.62 -15.20
C ASP A 132 -14.92 9.92 -14.53
N SER A 133 -15.73 10.69 -15.27
CA SER A 133 -16.33 11.93 -14.79
C SER A 133 -17.31 11.72 -13.62
N SER A 134 -17.88 10.52 -13.48
CA SER A 134 -18.74 10.15 -12.34
C SER A 134 -17.96 9.71 -11.10
N GLY A 135 -16.62 9.63 -11.21
CA GLY A 135 -15.75 9.23 -10.12
C GLY A 135 -15.62 7.72 -9.92
N ARG A 136 -15.92 6.92 -10.95
CA ARG A 136 -15.75 5.46 -10.95
C ARG A 136 -14.44 5.07 -11.61
N VAL A 137 -13.77 4.06 -11.04
CA VAL A 137 -12.60 3.43 -11.64
C VAL A 137 -13.02 2.60 -12.84
N LEU A 138 -12.26 2.75 -13.94
CA LEU A 138 -12.44 2.02 -15.17
C LEU A 138 -11.51 0.79 -15.22
N GLY A 139 -11.94 -0.24 -15.96
CA GLY A 139 -11.19 -1.48 -16.15
C GLY A 139 -11.70 -2.65 -15.31
N SER A 140 -11.07 -3.81 -15.49
CA SER A 140 -11.41 -5.05 -14.78
C SER A 140 -10.72 -5.11 -13.41
N PRO A 141 -11.40 -5.59 -12.36
CA PRO A 141 -10.79 -5.71 -11.05
C PRO A 141 -9.75 -6.84 -11.02
N PHE A 142 -8.68 -6.63 -10.26
CA PHE A 142 -7.68 -7.63 -9.93
C PHE A 142 -8.31 -8.78 -9.11
N VAL A 143 -8.06 -10.01 -9.57
CA VAL A 143 -8.60 -11.25 -8.97
C VAL A 143 -7.52 -12.31 -8.68
N ALA A 144 -6.27 -12.10 -9.13
CA ALA A 144 -5.20 -13.11 -9.09
C ALA A 144 -4.50 -13.18 -7.72
N PHE A 145 -5.28 -13.28 -6.64
CA PHE A 145 -4.75 -13.46 -5.30
C PHE A 145 -4.22 -14.87 -5.08
N VAL A 146 -3.07 -14.98 -4.44
CA VAL A 146 -2.48 -16.25 -4.01
C VAL A 146 -2.60 -16.40 -2.51
N SER A 147 -3.04 -17.58 -2.07
CA SER A 147 -3.01 -17.95 -0.65
C SER A 147 -1.58 -18.31 -0.28
N ARG A 148 -0.92 -17.48 0.55
CA ARG A 148 0.32 -17.88 1.22
C ARG A 148 -0.06 -18.59 2.53
N GLN A 149 0.51 -19.78 2.74
CA GLN A 149 0.36 -20.55 3.98
C GLN A 149 1.16 -19.89 5.11
#